data_AF-A0A8C4YIP7-F1
#
_entry.id   AF-A0A8C4YIP7-F1
#
_cell.length_a   1.000
_cell.length_b   1.000
_cell.length_c   1.000
_cell.angle_alpha   90.00
_cell.angle_beta   90.00
_cell.angle_gamma   90.00
#
_symmetry.space_group_name_H-M   'P 1'
#
loop_
_entity.id
_entity.type
_entity.pdbx_description
1 polymer ?
#
loop_
_entity_poly.entity_id
_entity_poly.type
_entity_poly.pdbx_seq_one_letter_code
_entity_poly.pdbx_strand_id
1 'polypeptide(L)'
;VVSFSIVEGSAKGEQVTQGCDPFAQTQRSKLQHRRARINQQINKEMRMRAGAENLFKATSNHKVKETVALELSYVNSNLQLLKEELEELNSCVDVYQNDSESISVPMIPLGLKETKEMDLMAPLKDLISEHYGEDGISFEKEIKELMELRQAMRTPSRNEAGLELLMEYYNQLYFLDNRFFPPNKNLGIFFHWYDSLTGVPSHQRALAFEKGSVLFNIGALHTQIGARQDRTTLQGVDRAIDAFQKAAGAFNYLKENFSNAPSLDMSTASLNMLVRLMIAQVQECVFEKVTLTSAQNDFFTQLQIAQEAARVEEVYLLVHQTMSQAHVKDYVPFSWATMVHVKSEHFKALSHYYAAVALCDCPSVSEADFPEHEKAFVQFHITMPEGPSLRLVLQDPEERRKLGKAHLKKAIMRHEEAMRIHSLCKILRKMDILQEVLSFAHKRSLSKYSEIDHEEDFFETGDASDIHPKTNQRPEIKSPNFSQVKVTDIFHRLGPLSVFSAKNKWCPARRVHLARGENGFGLTLRGDSPVLIAGVIPGGCASEAGLKEGDYIVSVNSEDCKWSKHAEVVQLLKSVGEEGVDIGVVTLQSSNGQTEPSCWPGSQLGFPPEAQQPPWFLASLLSTRSGG
;
A
#
# COMPACT_ATOMS: atom_id res chain seq x y z
N VAL A 1 4.20 -5.25 38.94
CA VAL A 1 3.08 -5.71 39.80
C VAL A 1 2.04 -6.36 38.90
N VAL A 2 2.26 -7.65 38.59
CA VAL A 2 1.35 -8.81 38.85
C VAL A 2 -0.01 -8.65 38.13
N SER A 3 -0.16 -9.21 36.93
CA SER A 3 -0.80 -10.51 36.61
C SER A 3 -2.27 -10.62 37.00
N PHE A 4 -3.17 -10.84 36.03
CA PHE A 4 -4.21 -11.87 36.14
C PHE A 4 -4.72 -12.28 34.75
N SER A 5 -4.51 -13.55 34.44
CA SER A 5 -5.15 -14.30 33.36
C SER A 5 -6.51 -14.78 33.84
N ILE A 6 -7.56 -14.59 33.04
CA ILE A 6 -8.78 -15.41 33.13
C ILE A 6 -9.11 -15.87 31.71
N VAL A 7 -9.07 -17.18 31.54
CA VAL A 7 -9.61 -17.94 30.41
C VAL A 7 -11.05 -18.28 30.78
N GLU A 8 -12.03 -17.91 29.96
CA GLU A 8 -13.32 -18.63 29.82
C GLU A 8 -14.19 -18.07 28.68
N GLY A 9 -14.77 -18.97 27.88
CA GLY A 9 -16.10 -18.78 27.28
C GLY A 9 -16.20 -18.14 25.89
N SER A 10 -16.28 -18.98 24.86
CA SER A 10 -16.66 -18.63 23.49
C SER A 10 -18.08 -18.01 23.41
N ALA A 11 -18.14 -16.72 23.11
CA ALA A 11 -19.25 -16.08 22.43
C ALA A 11 -18.66 -14.98 21.54
N LYS A 12 -18.56 -15.23 20.23
CA LYS A 12 -18.25 -14.18 19.24
C LYS A 12 -19.44 -13.23 19.16
N GLY A 13 -19.51 -12.26 20.07
CA GLY A 13 -20.31 -11.07 19.88
C GLY A 13 -19.74 -10.27 18.71
N GLU A 14 -20.61 -9.74 17.87
CA GLU A 14 -20.30 -8.81 16.78
C GLU A 14 -19.50 -7.61 17.32
N GLN A 15 -18.17 -7.72 17.39
CA GLN A 15 -17.31 -6.56 17.57
C GLN A 15 -17.28 -5.84 16.22
N VAL A 16 -18.09 -4.79 16.10
CA VAL A 16 -17.95 -3.81 15.02
C VAL A 16 -16.50 -3.33 15.03
N THR A 17 -15.74 -3.58 13.96
CA THR A 17 -14.37 -3.11 13.81
C THR A 17 -14.39 -1.58 13.68
N GLN A 18 -14.21 -0.90 14.81
CA GLN A 18 -14.24 0.56 14.86
C GLN A 18 -12.90 1.16 14.44
N GLY A 19 -12.95 2.20 13.61
CA GLY A 19 -11.82 3.07 13.33
C GLY A 19 -11.40 3.86 14.58
N CYS A 20 -10.29 4.58 14.50
CA CYS A 20 -9.93 5.52 15.56
C CYS A 20 -11.02 6.59 15.72
N ASP A 21 -11.30 6.95 16.97
CA ASP A 21 -12.15 8.08 17.30
C ASP A 21 -11.60 9.35 16.62
N PRO A 22 -12.35 9.96 15.68
CA PRO A 22 -11.93 11.18 15.01
C PRO A 22 -11.81 12.36 15.98
N PHE A 23 -12.44 12.30 17.17
CA PHE A 23 -12.34 13.32 18.21
C PHE A 23 -11.18 13.09 19.19
N ALA A 24 -10.51 11.93 19.13
CA ALA A 24 -9.27 11.72 19.87
C ALA A 24 -8.22 12.69 19.34
N GLN A 25 -7.99 13.80 20.04
CA GLN A 25 -7.13 14.93 19.64
C GLN A 25 -5.61 14.62 19.67
N THR A 26 -5.20 13.44 19.21
CA THR A 26 -3.79 13.07 19.01
C THR A 26 -3.11 14.02 18.01
N GLN A 27 -1.78 14.16 18.07
CA GLN A 27 -1.05 14.97 17.08
C GLN A 27 -1.27 14.47 15.63
N ARG A 28 -1.40 13.15 15.45
CA ARG A 28 -1.66 12.49 14.16
C ARG A 28 -3.06 12.82 13.62
N SER A 29 -4.08 12.74 14.46
CA SER A 29 -5.45 13.08 14.05
C SER A 29 -5.61 14.58 13.80
N LYS A 30 -4.97 15.45 14.59
CA LYS A 30 -4.90 16.90 14.32
C LYS A 30 -4.28 17.20 12.96
N LEU A 31 -3.16 16.53 12.64
CA LEU A 31 -2.48 16.69 11.36
C LEU A 31 -3.34 16.20 10.20
N GLN A 32 -4.02 15.06 10.36
CA GLN A 32 -4.99 14.56 9.38
C GLN A 32 -6.18 15.52 9.20
N HIS A 33 -6.79 16.02 10.28
CA HIS A 33 -7.89 16.99 10.20
C HIS A 33 -7.48 18.28 9.49
N ARG A 34 -6.25 18.74 9.72
CA ARG A 34 -5.72 19.92 9.03
C ARG A 34 -5.51 19.65 7.53
N ARG A 35 -4.94 18.49 7.16
CA ARG A 35 -4.83 18.06 5.75
C ARG A 35 -6.20 17.99 5.08
N ALA A 36 -7.18 17.35 5.72
CA ALA A 36 -8.54 17.25 5.22
C ALA A 36 -9.19 18.64 4.99
N ARG A 37 -8.99 19.57 5.91
CA ARG A 37 -9.49 20.95 5.77
C ARG A 37 -8.85 21.67 4.58
N ILE A 38 -7.53 21.56 4.43
CA ILE A 38 -6.82 22.19 3.30
C ILE A 38 -7.24 21.54 1.98
N ASN A 39 -7.36 20.22 1.92
CA ASN A 39 -7.86 19.49 0.75
C ASN A 39 -9.27 19.95 0.32
N GLN A 40 -10.16 20.24 1.28
CA GLN A 40 -11.48 20.82 1.00
C GLN A 40 -11.38 22.23 0.43
N GLN A 41 -10.49 23.07 0.96
CA GLN A 41 -10.24 24.43 0.47
C GLN A 41 -9.64 24.40 -0.94
N ILE A 42 -8.63 23.56 -1.20
CA ILE A 42 -8.05 23.35 -2.55
C ILE A 42 -9.13 22.94 -3.54
N ASN A 43 -10.01 22.00 -3.17
CA ASN A 43 -11.12 21.58 -4.03
C ASN A 43 -12.09 22.74 -4.33
N LYS A 44 -12.39 23.57 -3.32
CA LYS A 44 -13.22 24.77 -3.52
C LYS A 44 -12.57 25.75 -4.50
N GLU A 45 -11.31 26.10 -4.28
CA GLU A 45 -10.57 27.03 -5.13
C GLU A 45 -10.41 26.50 -6.57
N MET A 46 -10.12 25.20 -6.74
CA MET A 46 -10.05 24.55 -8.07
C MET A 46 -11.37 24.67 -8.84
N ARG A 47 -12.51 24.50 -8.16
CA ARG A 47 -13.84 24.67 -8.78
C ARG A 47 -14.10 26.12 -9.16
N MET A 48 -13.73 27.07 -8.30
CA MET A 48 -13.85 28.50 -8.61
C MET A 48 -12.99 28.88 -9.81
N ARG A 49 -11.75 28.38 -9.87
CA ARG A 49 -10.87 28.56 -11.02
C ARG A 49 -11.50 28.05 -12.31
N ALA A 50 -11.98 26.81 -12.32
CA ALA A 50 -12.62 26.24 -13.51
C ALA A 50 -13.85 27.05 -13.96
N GLY A 51 -14.67 27.50 -13.01
CA GLY A 51 -15.82 28.38 -13.29
C GLY A 51 -15.39 29.72 -13.90
N ALA A 52 -14.35 30.35 -13.34
CA ALA A 52 -13.79 31.60 -13.84
C ALA A 52 -13.15 31.43 -15.23
N GLU A 53 -12.39 30.36 -15.49
CA GLU A 53 -11.83 30.06 -16.82
C GLU A 53 -12.92 29.88 -17.88
N ASN A 54 -14.00 29.16 -17.54
CA ASN A 54 -15.13 28.97 -18.43
C ASN A 54 -15.85 30.29 -18.72
N LEU A 55 -16.08 31.13 -17.70
CA LEU A 55 -16.69 32.44 -17.87
C LEU A 55 -15.82 33.38 -18.70
N PHE A 56 -14.49 33.37 -18.47
CA PHE A 56 -13.53 34.14 -19.23
C PHE A 56 -13.55 33.79 -20.73
N LYS A 57 -13.64 32.49 -21.03
CA LYS A 57 -13.76 31.97 -22.40
C LYS A 57 -15.12 32.30 -23.03
N ALA A 58 -16.20 32.26 -22.26
CA ALA A 58 -17.56 32.43 -22.75
C ALA A 58 -17.99 33.91 -22.93
N THR A 59 -17.44 34.83 -22.14
CA THR A 59 -17.84 36.24 -22.20
C THR A 59 -17.15 36.99 -23.35
N SER A 60 -17.87 37.89 -24.02
CA SER A 60 -17.32 38.82 -25.01
C SER A 60 -17.16 40.25 -24.46
N ASN A 61 -17.69 40.52 -23.26
CA ASN A 61 -17.64 41.84 -22.64
C ASN A 61 -16.27 42.09 -22.01
N HIS A 62 -15.58 43.15 -22.46
CA HIS A 62 -14.22 43.47 -22.05
C HIS A 62 -14.08 43.75 -20.55
N LYS A 63 -15.01 44.50 -19.95
CA LYS A 63 -15.01 44.78 -18.50
C LYS A 63 -15.18 43.51 -17.68
N VAL A 64 -16.06 42.62 -18.12
CA VAL A 64 -16.26 41.31 -17.46
C VAL A 64 -15.01 40.45 -17.59
N LYS A 65 -14.32 40.46 -18.75
CA LYS A 65 -13.05 39.75 -18.91
C LYS A 65 -11.97 40.26 -17.95
N GLU A 66 -11.82 41.57 -17.81
CA GLU A 66 -10.83 42.15 -16.89
C GLU A 66 -11.11 41.75 -15.43
N THR A 67 -12.37 41.84 -14.99
CA THR A 67 -12.77 41.40 -13.65
C THR A 67 -12.49 39.91 -13.45
N VAL A 68 -12.86 39.06 -14.42
CA VAL A 68 -12.62 37.61 -14.33
C VAL A 68 -11.13 37.27 -14.33
N ALA A 69 -10.31 38.00 -15.09
CA ALA A 69 -8.86 37.82 -15.08
C ALA A 69 -8.23 38.17 -13.73
N LEU A 70 -8.70 39.25 -13.08
CA LEU A 70 -8.26 39.63 -11.75
C LEU A 70 -8.66 38.56 -10.70
N GLU A 71 -9.91 38.08 -10.73
CA GLU A 71 -10.37 36.99 -9.88
C GLU A 71 -9.57 35.70 -10.11
N LEU A 72 -9.24 35.38 -11.36
CA LEU A 72 -8.41 34.22 -11.70
C LEU A 72 -7.02 34.32 -11.06
N SER A 73 -6.43 35.52 -11.05
CA SER A 73 -5.15 35.78 -10.38
C SER A 73 -5.25 35.53 -8.87
N TYR A 74 -6.31 36.04 -8.21
CA TYR A 74 -6.54 35.80 -6.78
C TYR A 74 -6.74 34.32 -6.46
N VAL A 75 -7.56 33.60 -7.23
CA VAL A 75 -7.79 32.16 -7.03
C VAL A 75 -6.51 31.35 -7.24
N ASN A 76 -5.70 31.69 -8.25
CA ASN A 76 -4.41 31.03 -8.46
C ASN A 76 -3.42 31.28 -7.31
N SER A 77 -3.38 32.51 -6.78
CA SER A 77 -2.56 32.85 -5.62
C SER A 77 -2.99 32.07 -4.37
N ASN A 78 -4.30 32.03 -4.08
CA ASN A 78 -4.85 31.25 -2.96
C ASN A 78 -4.58 29.74 -3.11
N LEU A 79 -4.74 29.19 -4.31
CA LEU A 79 -4.41 27.79 -4.60
C LEU A 79 -2.93 27.49 -4.32
N GLN A 80 -2.04 28.39 -4.70
CA GLN A 80 -0.61 28.22 -4.46
C GLN A 80 -0.30 28.19 -2.96
N LEU A 81 -0.85 29.14 -2.18
CA LEU A 81 -0.68 29.17 -0.72
C LEU A 81 -1.21 27.91 -0.03
N LEU A 82 -2.39 27.42 -0.43
CA LEU A 82 -2.97 26.20 0.14
C LEU A 82 -2.13 24.96 -0.19
N LYS A 83 -1.58 24.88 -1.41
CA LYS A 83 -0.67 23.80 -1.81
C LYS A 83 0.63 23.83 -1.02
N GLU A 84 1.20 25.01 -0.79
CA GLU A 84 2.40 25.18 0.04
C GLU A 84 2.14 24.79 1.51
N GLU A 85 0.99 25.16 2.07
CA GLU A 85 0.61 24.74 3.43
C GLU A 85 0.46 23.21 3.52
N LEU A 86 -0.15 22.59 2.50
CA LEU A 86 -0.28 21.14 2.45
C LEU A 86 1.07 20.44 2.30
N GLU A 87 1.96 20.97 1.45
CA GLU A 87 3.33 20.45 1.28
C GLU A 87 4.10 20.51 2.59
N GLU A 88 3.98 21.60 3.35
CA GLU A 88 4.60 21.72 4.67
C GLU A 88 4.08 20.62 5.62
N LEU A 89 2.77 20.35 5.64
CA LEU A 89 2.19 19.27 6.44
C LEU A 89 2.59 17.86 5.97
N ASN A 90 2.76 17.66 4.67
CA ASN A 90 3.23 16.39 4.10
C ASN A 90 4.70 16.12 4.38
N SER A 91 5.45 17.19 4.63
CA SER A 91 6.86 17.14 4.99
C SER A 91 7.09 16.98 6.51
N CYS A 92 6.06 17.11 7.35
CA CYS A 92 6.15 16.85 8.78
C CYS A 92 6.25 15.33 9.06
N VAL A 93 7.47 14.84 9.25
CA VAL A 93 7.73 13.42 9.52
C VAL A 93 7.79 13.08 11.01
N ASP A 94 8.02 14.07 11.88
CA ASP A 94 8.29 13.89 13.33
C ASP A 94 7.17 13.14 14.05
N VAL A 95 5.92 13.44 13.68
CA VAL A 95 4.72 12.85 14.27
C VAL A 95 4.64 11.32 14.10
N TYR A 96 5.41 10.76 13.16
CA TYR A 96 5.46 9.33 12.86
C TYR A 96 6.73 8.65 13.34
N GLN A 97 7.74 9.40 13.78
CA GLN A 97 8.97 8.81 14.30
C GLN A 97 8.72 8.21 15.68
N ASN A 98 9.69 7.42 16.16
CA ASN A 98 9.65 6.91 17.53
C ASN A 98 9.81 8.05 18.54
N ASP A 99 9.12 7.96 19.68
CA ASP A 99 9.17 8.94 20.77
C ASP A 99 10.42 8.77 21.67
N SER A 100 11.34 7.86 21.32
CA SER A 100 12.58 7.62 22.07
C SER A 100 13.57 8.77 21.89
N GLU A 101 14.33 9.09 22.94
CA GLU A 101 15.45 10.05 22.92
C GLU A 101 16.63 9.60 22.02
N SER A 102 16.49 8.47 21.33
CA SER A 102 17.52 7.91 20.47
C SER A 102 17.70 8.74 19.20
N ILE A 103 18.91 9.25 19.00
CA ILE A 103 19.30 10.03 17.82
C ILE A 103 19.50 9.08 16.63
N SER A 104 18.42 8.80 15.87
CA SER A 104 18.47 8.02 14.63
C SER A 104 18.04 8.89 13.45
N VAL A 105 18.58 8.60 12.26
CA VAL A 105 18.20 9.34 11.04
C VAL A 105 16.69 9.12 10.79
N PRO A 106 15.88 10.17 10.62
CA PRO A 106 14.43 10.03 10.46
C PRO A 106 14.08 9.31 9.16
N MET A 107 13.01 8.51 9.20
CA MET A 107 12.43 7.85 8.02
C MET A 107 11.34 8.72 7.40
N ILE A 108 11.11 8.58 6.09
CA ILE A 108 10.05 9.23 5.31
C ILE A 108 8.81 8.30 5.29
N PRO A 109 7.79 8.55 6.11
CA PRO A 109 6.50 7.89 6.01
C PRO A 109 5.61 8.55 4.95
N LEU A 110 4.66 7.80 4.42
CA LEU A 110 3.60 8.33 3.57
C LEU A 110 2.35 8.68 4.37
N GLY A 111 1.71 9.79 3.97
CA GLY A 111 0.34 10.08 4.38
C GLY A 111 -0.64 9.07 3.79
N LEU A 112 -1.71 8.79 4.53
CA LEU A 112 -2.85 8.05 3.97
C LEU A 112 -3.60 8.96 2.99
N LYS A 113 -4.06 8.40 1.87
CA LYS A 113 -5.06 9.03 1.01
C LYS A 113 -6.35 9.21 1.80
N GLU A 114 -7.00 10.32 1.56
CA GLU A 114 -8.28 10.66 2.19
C GLU A 114 -9.43 10.42 1.22
N THR A 115 -10.61 10.14 1.76
CA THR A 115 -11.85 9.99 1.00
C THR A 115 -13.02 10.68 1.70
N LYS A 116 -14.07 10.99 0.94
CA LYS A 116 -15.31 11.60 1.43
C LYS A 116 -16.28 10.55 1.95
N GLU A 117 -17.20 11.00 2.77
CA GLU A 117 -18.42 10.25 3.06
C GLU A 117 -19.21 10.01 1.78
N MET A 118 -19.83 8.84 1.73
CA MET A 118 -20.57 8.39 0.55
C MET A 118 -21.80 7.65 1.03
N ASP A 119 -22.95 8.09 0.55
CA ASP A 119 -24.22 7.41 0.80
C ASP A 119 -24.43 6.35 -0.28
N LEU A 120 -24.52 5.09 0.17
CA LEU A 120 -24.77 3.93 -0.67
C LEU A 120 -26.21 3.40 -0.49
N MET A 121 -27.01 4.01 0.39
CA MET A 121 -28.32 3.51 0.76
C MET A 121 -29.26 3.41 -0.43
N ALA A 122 -29.56 4.53 -1.09
CA ALA A 122 -30.50 4.54 -2.21
C ALA A 122 -30.00 3.71 -3.41
N PRO A 123 -28.75 3.89 -3.91
CA PRO A 123 -28.30 3.14 -5.10
C PRO A 123 -28.29 1.62 -4.91
N LEU A 124 -27.93 1.12 -3.73
CA LEU A 124 -27.91 -0.32 -3.48
C LEU A 124 -29.32 -0.88 -3.27
N LYS A 125 -30.23 -0.17 -2.57
CA LYS A 125 -31.63 -0.57 -2.43
C LYS A 125 -32.35 -0.66 -3.78
N ASP A 126 -32.12 0.32 -4.65
CA ASP A 126 -32.70 0.35 -5.99
C ASP A 126 -32.17 -0.83 -6.83
N LEU A 127 -30.86 -1.13 -6.74
CA LEU A 127 -30.30 -2.29 -7.44
C LEU A 127 -30.82 -3.61 -6.87
N ILE A 128 -31.00 -3.75 -5.56
CA ILE A 128 -31.57 -4.96 -4.95
C ILE A 128 -32.97 -5.21 -5.48
N SER A 129 -33.81 -4.18 -5.49
CA SER A 129 -35.17 -4.26 -6.01
C SER A 129 -35.21 -4.58 -7.51
N GLU A 130 -34.40 -3.89 -8.32
CA GLU A 130 -34.45 -4.02 -9.78
C GLU A 130 -33.77 -5.29 -10.29
N HIS A 131 -32.59 -5.63 -9.77
CA HIS A 131 -31.76 -6.72 -10.27
C HIS A 131 -32.10 -8.04 -9.59
N TYR A 132 -32.23 -8.05 -8.26
CA TYR A 132 -32.46 -9.28 -7.50
C TYR A 132 -33.94 -9.58 -7.27
N GLY A 133 -34.83 -8.62 -7.50
CA GLY A 133 -36.27 -8.78 -7.26
C GLY A 133 -36.64 -8.93 -5.79
N GLU A 134 -35.73 -8.52 -4.90
CA GLU A 134 -35.88 -8.57 -3.45
C GLU A 134 -36.26 -7.18 -2.91
N ASP A 135 -36.94 -7.09 -1.77
CA ASP A 135 -37.23 -5.80 -1.15
C ASP A 135 -35.95 -5.14 -0.62
N GLY A 136 -35.50 -4.06 -1.27
CA GLY A 136 -34.31 -3.31 -0.85
C GLY A 136 -34.36 -2.82 0.60
N ILE A 137 -35.55 -2.56 1.18
CA ILE A 137 -35.68 -2.15 2.59
C ILE A 137 -35.19 -3.25 3.53
N SER A 138 -35.38 -4.52 3.17
CA SER A 138 -34.99 -5.67 3.99
C SER A 138 -33.47 -5.89 4.11
N PHE A 139 -32.67 -5.11 3.36
CA PHE A 139 -31.21 -5.12 3.35
C PHE A 139 -30.57 -3.84 3.93
N GLU A 140 -31.36 -2.96 4.57
CA GLU A 140 -30.82 -1.73 5.15
C GLU A 140 -29.75 -1.99 6.22
N LYS A 141 -29.82 -3.12 6.94
CA LYS A 141 -28.82 -3.47 7.96
C LYS A 141 -27.46 -3.73 7.30
N GLU A 142 -27.43 -4.56 6.26
CA GLU A 142 -26.26 -4.93 5.48
C GLU A 142 -25.63 -3.71 4.79
N ILE A 143 -26.47 -2.82 4.24
CA ILE A 143 -25.99 -1.58 3.63
C ILE A 143 -25.36 -0.65 4.68
N LYS A 144 -25.98 -0.52 5.87
CA LYS A 144 -25.41 0.24 6.98
C LYS A 144 -24.08 -0.35 7.44
N GLU A 145 -24.00 -1.67 7.58
CA GLU A 145 -22.76 -2.37 7.96
C GLU A 145 -21.61 -2.07 6.97
N LEU A 146 -21.86 -2.15 5.67
CA LEU A 146 -20.87 -1.76 4.64
C LEU A 146 -20.46 -0.30 4.76
N MET A 147 -21.42 0.61 4.97
CA MET A 147 -21.16 2.05 5.10
C MET A 147 -20.38 2.38 6.38
N GLU A 148 -20.67 1.69 7.49
CA GLU A 148 -19.95 1.81 8.75
C GLU A 148 -18.51 1.29 8.64
N LEU A 149 -18.30 0.14 7.99
CA LEU A 149 -16.96 -0.38 7.69
C LEU A 149 -16.17 0.59 6.82
N ARG A 150 -16.80 1.15 5.78
CA ARG A 150 -16.18 2.18 4.95
C ARG A 150 -15.87 3.44 5.76
N GLN A 151 -16.72 3.83 6.70
CA GLN A 151 -16.48 4.99 7.54
C GLN A 151 -15.31 4.74 8.51
N ALA A 152 -15.25 3.56 9.11
CA ALA A 152 -14.18 3.15 10.01
C ALA A 152 -12.81 3.18 9.32
N MET A 153 -12.72 2.65 8.09
CA MET A 153 -11.44 2.59 7.36
C MET A 153 -10.87 3.96 6.97
N ARG A 154 -11.65 5.05 7.04
CA ARG A 154 -11.18 6.43 6.79
C ARG A 154 -10.26 6.93 7.91
N THR A 155 -10.37 6.36 9.11
CA THR A 155 -9.56 6.70 10.28
C THR A 155 -8.91 5.44 10.88
N PRO A 156 -8.11 4.67 10.13
CA PRO A 156 -7.57 3.42 10.64
C PRO A 156 -6.53 3.68 11.73
N SER A 157 -6.40 2.79 12.70
CA SER A 157 -5.36 2.91 13.73
C SER A 157 -3.96 2.74 13.16
N ARG A 158 -2.97 3.38 13.79
CA ARG A 158 -1.58 3.41 13.28
C ARG A 158 -0.77 2.20 13.76
N ASN A 159 -1.34 1.01 13.56
CA ASN A 159 -0.85 -0.28 14.05
C ASN A 159 -1.49 -1.43 13.23
N GLU A 160 -1.23 -2.68 13.64
CA GLU A 160 -1.74 -3.88 12.97
C GLU A 160 -3.27 -3.91 12.85
N ALA A 161 -4.00 -3.49 13.90
CA ALA A 161 -5.47 -3.44 13.85
C ALA A 161 -6.00 -2.52 12.73
N GLY A 162 -5.27 -1.44 12.40
CA GLY A 162 -5.64 -0.57 11.28
C GLY A 162 -5.34 -1.20 9.91
N LEU A 163 -4.30 -2.03 9.82
CA LEU A 163 -4.03 -2.83 8.62
C LEU A 163 -5.11 -3.88 8.42
N GLU A 164 -5.53 -4.55 9.50
CA GLU A 164 -6.62 -5.53 9.47
C GLU A 164 -7.94 -4.88 9.02
N LEU A 165 -8.29 -3.70 9.53
CA LEU A 165 -9.46 -2.93 9.11
C LEU A 165 -9.42 -2.54 7.63
N LEU A 166 -8.27 -2.06 7.14
CA LEU A 166 -8.12 -1.73 5.71
C LEU A 166 -8.23 -2.98 4.83
N MET A 167 -7.65 -4.10 5.25
CA MET A 167 -7.72 -5.38 4.54
C MET A 167 -9.13 -5.98 4.57
N GLU A 168 -9.85 -5.84 5.68
CA GLU A 168 -11.25 -6.26 5.80
C GLU A 168 -12.10 -5.54 4.75
N TYR A 169 -12.03 -4.20 4.71
CA TYR A 169 -12.75 -3.43 3.70
C TYR A 169 -12.30 -3.76 2.27
N TYR A 170 -10.98 -3.88 2.03
CA TYR A 170 -10.44 -4.27 0.73
C TYR A 170 -11.02 -5.59 0.22
N ASN A 171 -11.15 -6.58 1.11
CA ASN A 171 -11.72 -7.88 0.78
C ASN A 171 -13.24 -7.82 0.59
N GLN A 172 -13.96 -6.96 1.32
CA GLN A 172 -15.40 -6.73 1.06
C GLN A 172 -15.67 -6.12 -0.31
N LEU A 173 -14.74 -5.31 -0.86
CA LEU A 173 -14.88 -4.75 -2.21
C LEU A 173 -14.97 -5.84 -3.30
N TYR A 174 -14.42 -7.03 -3.07
CA TYR A 174 -14.61 -8.16 -4.00
C TYR A 174 -16.09 -8.57 -4.10
N PHE A 175 -16.76 -8.73 -2.96
CA PHE A 175 -18.18 -9.06 -2.93
C PHE A 175 -19.02 -7.94 -3.52
N LEU A 176 -18.71 -6.69 -3.16
CA LEU A 176 -19.39 -5.51 -3.67
C LEU A 176 -19.30 -5.43 -5.20
N ASP A 177 -18.12 -5.67 -5.80
CA ASP A 177 -17.93 -5.68 -7.27
C ASP A 177 -18.90 -6.66 -7.94
N ASN A 178 -18.87 -7.92 -7.48
CA ASN A 178 -19.63 -8.99 -8.09
C ASN A 178 -21.13 -8.85 -7.82
N ARG A 179 -21.56 -8.21 -6.74
CA ARG A 179 -22.98 -8.06 -6.40
C ARG A 179 -23.62 -6.81 -6.96
N PHE A 180 -22.88 -5.73 -7.16
CA PHE A 180 -23.49 -4.43 -7.45
C PHE A 180 -22.95 -3.72 -8.68
N PHE A 181 -21.80 -4.12 -9.23
CA PHE A 181 -21.16 -3.40 -10.34
C PHE A 181 -21.22 -4.22 -11.65
N PRO A 182 -22.37 -4.25 -12.34
CA PRO A 182 -22.49 -4.86 -13.67
C PRO A 182 -21.72 -4.03 -14.72
N PRO A 183 -21.14 -4.66 -15.76
CA PRO A 183 -20.38 -3.94 -16.79
C PRO A 183 -21.22 -2.95 -17.60
N ASN A 184 -22.54 -3.19 -17.71
CA ASN A 184 -23.43 -2.47 -18.62
C ASN A 184 -24.38 -1.48 -17.93
N LYS A 185 -24.25 -1.25 -16.62
CA LYS A 185 -25.12 -0.33 -15.88
C LYS A 185 -24.31 0.54 -14.94
N ASN A 186 -24.66 1.82 -14.94
CA ASN A 186 -24.03 2.83 -14.10
C ASN A 186 -24.92 3.11 -12.89
N LEU A 187 -24.39 2.90 -11.69
CA LEU A 187 -25.09 3.19 -10.44
C LEU A 187 -25.11 4.67 -10.06
N GLY A 188 -24.43 5.54 -10.81
CA GLY A 188 -24.29 6.95 -10.46
C GLY A 188 -23.38 7.20 -9.24
N ILE A 189 -22.69 6.16 -8.76
CA ILE A 189 -21.74 6.24 -7.64
C ILE A 189 -20.40 6.76 -8.15
N PHE A 190 -19.81 7.70 -7.41
CA PHE A 190 -18.48 8.23 -7.66
C PHE A 190 -17.62 8.11 -6.42
N PHE A 191 -16.55 7.33 -6.51
CA PHE A 191 -15.51 7.23 -5.50
C PHE A 191 -14.62 8.45 -5.58
N HIS A 192 -14.52 9.18 -4.47
CA HIS A 192 -13.72 10.40 -4.38
C HIS A 192 -12.52 10.17 -3.48
N TRP A 193 -11.33 10.39 -3.99
CA TRP A 193 -10.09 10.29 -3.22
C TRP A 193 -9.22 11.51 -3.41
N TYR A 194 -8.46 11.82 -2.38
CA TYR A 194 -7.44 12.85 -2.42
C TYR A 194 -6.07 12.21 -2.60
N ASP A 195 -5.29 12.82 -3.45
CA ASP A 195 -3.89 12.49 -3.68
C ASP A 195 -3.07 12.62 -2.38
N SER A 196 -2.27 11.61 -2.06
CA SER A 196 -1.54 11.55 -0.77
C SER A 196 -0.38 12.54 -0.66
N LEU A 197 0.17 13.02 -1.78
CA LEU A 197 1.33 13.92 -1.80
C LEU A 197 0.92 15.38 -2.01
N THR A 198 -0.11 15.63 -2.82
CA THR A 198 -0.51 16.98 -3.25
C THR A 198 -1.93 17.37 -2.86
N GLY A 199 -2.73 16.43 -2.33
CA GLY A 199 -4.10 16.71 -1.93
C GLY A 199 -5.07 17.00 -3.08
N VAL A 200 -4.63 16.86 -4.32
CA VAL A 200 -5.48 17.06 -5.49
C VAL A 200 -6.61 16.01 -5.48
N PRO A 201 -7.88 16.42 -5.60
CA PRO A 201 -8.98 15.47 -5.63
C PRO A 201 -9.06 14.75 -6.98
N SER A 202 -9.31 13.46 -6.95
CA SER A 202 -9.70 12.64 -8.11
C SER A 202 -10.99 11.88 -7.80
N HIS A 203 -11.79 11.65 -8.83
CA HIS A 203 -13.03 10.90 -8.70
C HIS A 203 -13.26 9.98 -9.90
N GLN A 204 -13.69 8.75 -9.64
CA GLN A 204 -14.04 7.78 -10.68
C GLN A 204 -15.26 6.97 -10.28
N ARG A 205 -15.93 6.40 -11.27
CA ARG A 205 -17.03 5.45 -11.08
C ARG A 205 -16.54 4.02 -10.87
N ALA A 206 -15.36 3.70 -11.41
CA ALA A 206 -14.82 2.35 -11.35
C ALA A 206 -14.46 1.96 -9.91
N LEU A 207 -14.98 0.84 -9.43
CA LEU A 207 -14.68 0.30 -8.11
C LEU A 207 -13.18 -0.02 -7.95
N ALA A 208 -12.49 -0.32 -9.04
CA ALA A 208 -11.04 -0.47 -9.07
C ALA A 208 -10.30 0.75 -8.49
N PHE A 209 -10.84 1.97 -8.62
CA PHE A 209 -10.26 3.16 -8.02
C PHE A 209 -10.34 3.15 -6.48
N GLU A 210 -11.48 2.74 -5.92
CA GLU A 210 -11.65 2.55 -4.48
C GLU A 210 -10.67 1.48 -3.98
N LYS A 211 -10.65 0.31 -4.64
CA LYS A 211 -9.78 -0.82 -4.29
C LYS A 211 -8.29 -0.44 -4.33
N GLY A 212 -7.85 0.24 -5.39
CA GLY A 212 -6.48 0.72 -5.52
C GLY A 212 -6.10 1.75 -4.46
N SER A 213 -7.01 2.67 -4.12
CA SER A 213 -6.76 3.70 -3.09
C SER A 213 -6.68 3.12 -1.69
N VAL A 214 -7.48 2.08 -1.37
CA VAL A 214 -7.37 1.34 -0.11
C VAL A 214 -6.05 0.58 -0.03
N LEU A 215 -5.62 -0.07 -1.12
CA LEU A 215 -4.32 -0.74 -1.17
C LEU A 215 -3.15 0.23 -1.00
N PHE A 216 -3.25 1.42 -1.59
CA PHE A 216 -2.27 2.48 -1.35
C PHE A 216 -2.19 2.81 0.15
N ASN A 217 -3.33 2.93 0.83
CA ASN A 217 -3.37 3.19 2.27
C ASN A 217 -2.78 2.06 3.12
N ILE A 218 -2.92 0.80 2.71
CA ILE A 218 -2.24 -0.33 3.35
C ILE A 218 -0.71 -0.15 3.24
N GLY A 219 -0.20 0.17 2.06
CA GLY A 219 1.22 0.45 1.85
C GLY A 219 1.70 1.65 2.68
N ALA A 220 0.95 2.75 2.67
CA ALA A 220 1.26 3.95 3.42
C ALA A 220 1.25 3.70 4.94
N LEU A 221 0.30 2.92 5.46
CA LEU A 221 0.25 2.56 6.88
C LEU A 221 1.45 1.71 7.30
N HIS A 222 1.91 0.77 6.46
CA HIS A 222 3.17 0.07 6.71
C HIS A 222 4.37 1.01 6.84
N THR A 223 4.45 2.07 6.03
CA THR A 223 5.56 3.05 6.16
C THR A 223 5.54 3.79 7.49
N GLN A 224 4.35 4.11 8.00
CA GLN A 224 4.18 4.76 9.30
C GLN A 224 4.55 3.82 10.45
N ILE A 225 4.20 2.54 10.34
CA ILE A 225 4.61 1.51 11.31
C ILE A 225 6.13 1.34 11.31
N GLY A 226 6.77 1.31 10.14
CA GLY A 226 8.23 1.20 10.00
C GLY A 226 8.99 2.38 10.58
N ALA A 227 8.54 3.61 10.27
CA ALA A 227 9.14 4.84 10.79
C ALA A 227 9.08 4.96 12.32
N ARG A 228 8.08 4.34 12.95
CA ARG A 228 7.86 4.38 14.40
C ARG A 228 8.72 3.38 15.19
N GLN A 229 9.38 2.42 14.54
CA GLN A 229 10.14 1.39 15.26
C GLN A 229 11.39 1.98 15.94
N ASP A 230 11.74 1.41 17.09
CA ASP A 230 13.00 1.70 17.80
C ASP A 230 14.18 0.98 17.13
N ARG A 231 14.87 1.70 16.24
CA ARG A 231 15.99 1.16 15.48
C ARG A 231 17.32 1.12 16.25
N THR A 232 17.32 1.40 17.56
CA THR A 232 18.47 1.10 18.44
C THR A 232 18.50 -0.37 18.87
N THR A 233 17.41 -1.10 18.65
CA THR A 233 17.27 -2.51 19.02
C THR A 233 17.18 -3.40 17.79
N LEU A 234 17.76 -4.60 17.84
CA LEU A 234 17.66 -5.57 16.73
C LEU A 234 16.21 -5.89 16.36
N GLN A 235 15.34 -6.04 17.36
CA GLN A 235 13.91 -6.31 17.13
C GLN A 235 13.21 -5.14 16.40
N GLY A 236 13.48 -3.89 16.79
CA GLY A 236 12.87 -2.75 16.13
C GLY A 236 13.39 -2.56 14.70
N VAL A 237 14.68 -2.81 14.47
CA VAL A 237 15.26 -2.84 13.11
C VAL A 237 14.60 -3.92 12.24
N ASP A 238 14.46 -5.15 12.74
CA ASP A 238 13.80 -6.24 11.98
C ASP A 238 12.33 -5.93 11.66
N ARG A 239 11.60 -5.30 12.60
CA ARG A 239 10.23 -4.83 12.36
C ARG A 239 10.17 -3.70 11.34
N ALA A 240 11.14 -2.78 11.34
CA ALA A 240 11.22 -1.71 10.36
C ALA A 240 11.48 -2.26 8.95
N ILE A 241 12.41 -3.21 8.83
CA ILE A 241 12.68 -3.94 7.59
C ILE A 241 11.40 -4.60 7.07
N ASP A 242 10.73 -5.40 7.90
CA ASP A 242 9.50 -6.10 7.48
C ASP A 242 8.39 -5.13 7.03
N ALA A 243 8.19 -4.04 7.76
CA ALA A 243 7.20 -3.02 7.43
C ALA A 243 7.50 -2.33 6.09
N PHE A 244 8.72 -1.86 5.86
CA PHE A 244 9.06 -1.21 4.59
C PHE A 244 9.08 -2.19 3.40
N GLN A 245 9.44 -3.46 3.60
CA GLN A 245 9.32 -4.50 2.56
C GLN A 245 7.86 -4.77 2.16
N LYS A 246 6.94 -4.80 3.13
CA LYS A 246 5.49 -4.91 2.89
C LYS A 246 4.92 -3.67 2.21
N ALA A 247 5.38 -2.48 2.60
CA ALA A 247 5.01 -1.24 1.91
C ALA A 247 5.45 -1.23 0.44
N ALA A 248 6.71 -1.63 0.17
CA ALA A 248 7.22 -1.78 -1.19
C ALA A 248 6.38 -2.77 -2.00
N GLY A 249 5.98 -3.90 -1.40
CA GLY A 249 5.11 -4.87 -2.05
C GLY A 249 3.72 -4.37 -2.36
N ALA A 250 3.09 -3.60 -1.47
CA ALA A 250 1.80 -2.98 -1.73
C ALA A 250 1.85 -2.02 -2.92
N PHE A 251 2.86 -1.14 -2.97
CA PHE A 251 3.04 -0.20 -4.09
C PHE A 251 3.42 -0.91 -5.40
N ASN A 252 4.26 -1.94 -5.33
CA ASN A 252 4.62 -2.72 -6.52
C ASN A 252 3.41 -3.48 -7.08
N TYR A 253 2.60 -4.09 -6.20
CA TYR A 253 1.36 -4.74 -6.60
C TYR A 253 0.39 -3.74 -7.26
N LEU A 254 0.23 -2.55 -6.67
CA LEU A 254 -0.61 -1.51 -7.24
C LEU A 254 -0.15 -1.13 -8.66
N LYS A 255 1.16 -0.95 -8.85
CA LYS A 255 1.77 -0.63 -10.15
C LYS A 255 1.50 -1.71 -11.21
N GLU A 256 1.61 -2.98 -10.83
CA GLU A 256 1.47 -4.11 -11.77
C GLU A 256 0.02 -4.42 -12.13
N ASN A 257 -0.92 -4.18 -11.21
CA ASN A 257 -2.30 -4.63 -11.35
C ASN A 257 -3.30 -3.50 -11.67
N PHE A 258 -2.91 -2.22 -11.59
CA PHE A 258 -3.78 -1.06 -11.80
C PHE A 258 -3.22 -0.12 -12.88
N SER A 259 -3.35 -0.54 -14.14
CA SER A 259 -2.68 0.07 -15.32
C SER A 259 -3.15 1.48 -15.70
N ASN A 260 -4.33 1.90 -15.23
CA ASN A 260 -4.91 3.21 -15.54
C ASN A 260 -4.95 4.08 -14.30
N ALA A 261 -3.82 4.73 -14.00
CA ALA A 261 -3.64 5.55 -12.81
C ALA A 261 -4.69 6.69 -12.70
N PRO A 262 -5.58 6.64 -11.69
CA PRO A 262 -6.62 7.64 -11.46
C PRO A 262 -6.12 9.00 -10.98
N SER A 263 -4.95 8.99 -10.35
CA SER A 263 -4.32 10.10 -9.66
C SER A 263 -2.80 9.95 -9.78
N LEU A 264 -2.08 11.06 -9.63
CA LEU A 264 -0.65 11.11 -9.88
C LEU A 264 0.15 10.27 -8.87
N ASP A 265 -0.31 10.15 -7.62
CA ASP A 265 0.30 9.27 -6.60
C ASP A 265 0.29 7.79 -6.99
N MET A 266 -0.67 7.39 -7.82
CA MET A 266 -0.81 6.02 -8.31
C MET A 266 -0.27 5.84 -9.74
N SER A 267 0.40 6.85 -10.30
CA SER A 267 1.07 6.70 -11.59
C SER A 267 2.23 5.71 -11.49
N THR A 268 2.53 5.01 -12.59
CA THR A 268 3.64 4.05 -12.66
C THR A 268 4.96 4.68 -12.21
N ALA A 269 5.20 5.95 -12.56
CA ALA A 269 6.39 6.65 -12.15
C ALA A 269 6.44 6.94 -10.65
N SER A 270 5.35 7.47 -10.09
CA SER A 270 5.26 7.74 -8.64
C SER A 270 5.39 6.44 -7.84
N LEU A 271 4.71 5.37 -8.24
CA LEU A 271 4.80 4.08 -7.56
C LEU A 271 6.19 3.47 -7.67
N ASN A 272 6.87 3.58 -8.82
CA ASN A 272 8.27 3.16 -8.93
C ASN A 272 9.18 3.97 -8.01
N MET A 273 8.99 5.29 -7.90
CA MET A 273 9.74 6.13 -6.98
C MET A 273 9.49 5.70 -5.52
N LEU A 274 8.24 5.47 -5.14
CA LEU A 274 7.87 5.02 -3.79
C LEU A 274 8.46 3.64 -3.45
N VAL A 275 8.42 2.68 -4.38
CA VAL A 275 9.06 1.38 -4.20
C VAL A 275 10.57 1.55 -3.98
N ARG A 276 11.26 2.37 -4.78
CA ARG A 276 12.69 2.64 -4.60
C ARG A 276 12.99 3.28 -3.25
N LEU A 277 12.17 4.24 -2.82
CA LEU A 277 12.32 4.88 -1.52
C LEU A 277 12.17 3.87 -0.38
N MET A 278 11.17 2.98 -0.43
CA MET A 278 10.99 1.93 0.57
C MET A 278 12.19 0.98 0.63
N ILE A 279 12.73 0.57 -0.52
CA ILE A 279 13.92 -0.29 -0.60
C ILE A 279 15.15 0.40 -0.04
N ALA A 280 15.32 1.71 -0.27
CA ALA A 280 16.42 2.48 0.31
C ALA A 280 16.34 2.54 1.84
N GLN A 281 15.14 2.72 2.40
CA GLN A 281 14.92 2.69 3.85
C GLN A 281 15.13 1.29 4.45
N VAL A 282 14.79 0.22 3.72
CA VAL A 282 15.14 -1.15 4.12
C VAL A 282 16.66 -1.31 4.18
N GLN A 283 17.40 -0.81 3.18
CA GLN A 283 18.85 -0.92 3.15
C GLN A 283 19.50 -0.14 4.31
N GLU A 284 18.98 1.04 4.65
CA GLU A 284 19.39 1.80 5.83
C GLU A 284 19.22 0.98 7.11
N CYS A 285 18.07 0.32 7.28
CA CYS A 285 17.83 -0.58 8.41
C CYS A 285 18.78 -1.80 8.41
N VAL A 286 19.13 -2.35 7.23
CA VAL A 286 20.12 -3.43 7.12
C VAL A 286 21.49 -2.97 7.58
N PHE A 287 21.92 -1.76 7.21
CA PHE A 287 23.15 -1.16 7.71
C PHE A 287 23.14 -0.98 9.23
N GLU A 288 22.03 -0.49 9.80
CA GLU A 288 21.85 -0.38 11.26
C GLU A 288 21.94 -1.76 11.93
N LYS A 289 21.31 -2.79 11.35
CA LYS A 289 21.37 -4.18 11.84
C LYS A 289 22.79 -4.71 11.89
N VAL A 290 23.56 -4.52 10.82
CA VAL A 290 24.97 -4.93 10.76
C VAL A 290 25.78 -4.21 11.82
N THR A 291 25.58 -2.90 11.98
CA THR A 291 26.26 -2.09 12.99
C THR A 291 25.95 -2.56 14.43
N LEU A 292 24.69 -2.90 14.72
CA LEU A 292 24.27 -3.40 16.04
C LEU A 292 24.78 -4.82 16.35
N THR A 293 24.94 -5.66 15.34
CA THR A 293 25.39 -7.06 15.51
C THR A 293 26.92 -7.16 15.57
N SER A 294 27.62 -6.15 15.07
CA SER A 294 29.08 -6.09 15.01
C SER A 294 29.66 -5.78 16.39
N ALA A 295 29.97 -6.83 17.16
CA ALA A 295 30.58 -6.71 18.48
C ALA A 295 32.12 -6.55 18.44
N GLN A 296 32.75 -6.85 17.30
CA GLN A 296 34.20 -6.85 17.13
C GLN A 296 34.64 -5.70 16.20
N ASN A 297 35.68 -4.97 16.60
CA ASN A 297 36.33 -3.93 15.79
C ASN A 297 37.46 -4.54 14.92
N ASP A 298 37.19 -5.66 14.26
CA ASP A 298 38.14 -6.29 13.34
C ASP A 298 38.04 -5.69 11.92
N PHE A 299 39.08 -5.93 11.14
CA PHE A 299 39.24 -5.36 9.80
C PHE A 299 38.08 -5.71 8.86
N PHE A 300 37.65 -6.98 8.83
CA PHE A 300 36.61 -7.43 7.91
C PHE A 300 35.25 -6.86 8.29
N THR A 301 34.95 -6.81 9.59
CA THR A 301 33.70 -6.20 10.08
C THR A 301 33.63 -4.71 9.72
N GLN A 302 34.73 -3.96 9.87
CA GLN A 302 34.77 -2.54 9.50
C GLN A 302 34.62 -2.32 7.98
N LEU A 303 35.29 -3.14 7.16
CA LEU A 303 35.10 -3.11 5.70
C LEU A 303 33.64 -3.46 5.33
N GLN A 304 33.04 -4.44 5.98
CA GLN A 304 31.64 -4.80 5.74
C GLN A 304 30.69 -3.64 6.06
N ILE A 305 30.85 -3.00 7.22
CA ILE A 305 30.03 -1.82 7.61
C ILE A 305 30.21 -0.69 6.57
N ALA A 306 31.45 -0.45 6.13
CA ALA A 306 31.72 0.54 5.09
C ALA A 306 31.03 0.22 3.75
N GLN A 307 31.02 -1.05 3.33
CA GLN A 307 30.35 -1.47 2.09
C GLN A 307 28.82 -1.42 2.19
N GLU A 308 28.25 -1.74 3.36
CA GLU A 308 26.81 -1.59 3.61
C GLU A 308 26.40 -0.11 3.56
N ALA A 309 27.19 0.78 4.17
CA ALA A 309 26.96 2.23 4.07
C ALA A 309 27.06 2.73 2.62
N ALA A 310 28.04 2.25 1.85
CA ALA A 310 28.15 2.55 0.42
C ALA A 310 26.93 2.03 -0.37
N ARG A 311 26.36 0.88 0.03
CA ARG A 311 25.11 0.38 -0.57
C ARG A 311 23.91 1.25 -0.23
N VAL A 312 23.80 1.76 1.00
CA VAL A 312 22.74 2.72 1.39
C VAL A 312 22.83 4.01 0.57
N GLU A 313 24.04 4.53 0.37
CA GLU A 313 24.29 5.70 -0.47
C GLU A 313 23.81 5.49 -1.92
N GLU A 314 24.24 4.40 -2.55
CA GLU A 314 23.87 4.08 -3.94
C GLU A 314 22.36 4.03 -4.16
N VAL A 315 21.63 3.36 -3.25
CA VAL A 315 20.17 3.24 -3.37
C VAL A 315 19.45 4.58 -3.14
N TYR A 316 19.93 5.42 -2.21
CA TYR A 316 19.36 6.76 -2.02
C TYR A 316 19.69 7.72 -3.17
N LEU A 317 20.90 7.65 -3.73
CA LEU A 317 21.27 8.39 -4.92
C LEU A 317 20.32 8.07 -6.09
N LEU A 318 19.98 6.80 -6.27
CA LEU A 318 19.03 6.36 -7.29
C LEU A 318 17.60 6.86 -7.03
N VAL A 319 17.19 6.94 -5.76
CA VAL A 319 15.90 7.56 -5.38
C VAL A 319 15.92 9.05 -5.72
N HIS A 320 16.97 9.78 -5.36
CA HIS A 320 17.12 11.21 -5.66
C HIS A 320 17.08 11.48 -7.17
N GLN A 321 17.79 10.67 -7.96
CA GLN A 321 17.75 10.75 -9.42
C GLN A 321 16.34 10.51 -9.95
N THR A 322 15.61 9.55 -9.39
CA THR A 322 14.20 9.27 -9.77
C THR A 322 13.29 10.44 -9.41
N MET A 323 13.43 11.02 -8.21
CA MET A 323 12.68 12.20 -7.77
C MET A 323 13.00 13.44 -8.61
N SER A 324 14.19 13.51 -9.21
CA SER A 324 14.60 14.63 -10.07
C SER A 324 14.07 14.55 -11.50
N GLN A 325 13.45 13.43 -11.90
CA GLN A 325 12.88 13.29 -13.24
C GLN A 325 11.65 14.19 -13.41
N ALA A 326 11.47 14.79 -14.60
CA ALA A 326 10.47 15.83 -14.85
C ALA A 326 9.03 15.44 -14.46
N HIS A 327 8.66 14.18 -14.60
CA HIS A 327 7.31 13.70 -14.30
C HIS A 327 7.08 13.36 -12.80
N VAL A 328 8.13 13.42 -11.97
CA VAL A 328 8.08 13.20 -10.51
C VAL A 328 8.45 14.46 -9.72
N LYS A 329 9.39 15.26 -10.25
CA LYS A 329 10.01 16.40 -9.57
C LYS A 329 9.01 17.44 -9.07
N ASP A 330 8.06 17.81 -9.91
CA ASP A 330 7.08 18.86 -9.58
C ASP A 330 5.94 18.33 -8.68
N TYR A 331 5.98 17.05 -8.32
CA TYR A 331 4.91 16.34 -7.65
C TYR A 331 5.32 15.80 -6.27
N VAL A 332 6.59 15.44 -6.08
CA VAL A 332 7.14 15.01 -4.78
C VAL A 332 7.53 16.23 -3.94
N PRO A 333 7.25 16.23 -2.62
CA PRO A 333 7.67 17.33 -1.74
C PRO A 333 9.17 17.60 -1.85
N PHE A 334 9.55 18.87 -1.97
CA PHE A 334 10.96 19.26 -2.11
C PHE A 334 11.81 18.82 -0.91
N SER A 335 11.19 18.80 0.28
CA SER A 335 11.80 18.31 1.52
C SER A 335 12.21 16.85 1.45
N TRP A 336 11.43 15.99 0.77
CA TRP A 336 11.72 14.56 0.64
C TRP A 336 12.90 14.34 -0.29
N ALA A 337 12.92 15.00 -1.45
CA ALA A 337 14.05 14.95 -2.37
C ALA A 337 15.33 15.44 -1.70
N THR A 338 15.24 16.54 -0.93
CA THR A 338 16.37 17.06 -0.15
C THR A 338 16.80 16.07 0.94
N MET A 339 15.88 15.48 1.70
CA MET A 339 16.17 14.48 2.74
C MET A 339 16.93 13.29 2.17
N VAL A 340 16.44 12.74 1.06
CA VAL A 340 17.09 11.63 0.35
C VAL A 340 18.50 12.01 -0.08
N HIS A 341 18.70 13.24 -0.59
CA HIS A 341 20.03 13.71 -0.98
C HIS A 341 20.98 13.85 0.22
N VAL A 342 20.50 14.43 1.34
CA VAL A 342 21.25 14.51 2.60
C VAL A 342 21.65 13.12 3.08
N LYS A 343 20.73 12.15 3.05
CA LYS A 343 21.01 10.75 3.42
C LYS A 343 22.09 10.15 2.50
N SER A 344 22.00 10.38 1.19
CA SER A 344 23.02 9.92 0.23
C SER A 344 24.43 10.41 0.63
N GLU A 345 24.60 11.73 0.85
CA GLU A 345 25.91 12.29 1.24
C GLU A 345 26.35 11.82 2.64
N HIS A 346 25.42 11.68 3.59
CA HIS A 346 25.71 11.17 4.92
C HIS A 346 26.20 9.72 4.91
N PHE A 347 25.52 8.82 4.18
CA PHE A 347 25.95 7.43 4.07
C PHE A 347 27.22 7.28 3.22
N LYS A 348 27.45 8.18 2.25
CA LYS A 348 28.77 8.29 1.59
C LYS A 348 29.85 8.58 2.62
N ALA A 349 29.64 9.57 3.47
CA ALA A 349 30.59 9.95 4.49
C ALA A 349 30.86 8.82 5.49
N LEU A 350 29.80 8.12 5.96
CA LEU A 350 29.94 6.96 6.84
C LEU A 350 30.73 5.83 6.19
N SER A 351 30.54 5.56 4.89
CA SER A 351 31.30 4.53 4.19
C SER A 351 32.80 4.81 4.24
N HIS A 352 33.21 6.05 3.99
CA HIS A 352 34.61 6.46 4.07
C HIS A 352 35.13 6.52 5.51
N TYR A 353 34.31 6.91 6.48
CA TYR A 353 34.69 6.87 7.90
C TYR A 353 35.04 5.44 8.35
N TYR A 354 34.16 4.46 8.08
CA TYR A 354 34.43 3.08 8.49
C TYR A 354 35.59 2.44 7.71
N ALA A 355 35.81 2.84 6.45
CA ALA A 355 37.01 2.47 5.71
C ALA A 355 38.29 2.97 6.41
N ALA A 356 38.28 4.21 6.90
CA ALA A 356 39.41 4.76 7.64
C ALA A 356 39.62 4.07 8.99
N VAL A 357 38.54 3.73 9.71
CA VAL A 357 38.63 2.94 10.95
C VAL A 357 39.25 1.58 10.69
N ALA A 358 38.84 0.88 9.61
CA ALA A 358 39.44 -0.39 9.21
C ALA A 358 40.96 -0.26 8.94
N LEU A 359 41.37 0.84 8.32
CA LEU A 359 42.77 1.09 7.97
C LEU A 359 43.62 1.47 9.18
N CYS A 360 43.12 2.35 10.05
CA CYS A 360 43.88 2.96 11.13
C CYS A 360 43.80 2.21 12.47
N ASP A 361 42.65 1.64 12.81
CA ASP A 361 42.40 1.13 14.18
C ASP A 361 42.52 -0.39 14.29
N CYS A 362 42.43 -1.11 13.17
CA CYS A 362 42.60 -2.56 13.16
C CYS A 362 44.10 -2.93 13.18
N PRO A 363 44.48 -4.00 13.90
CA PRO A 363 45.87 -4.42 14.03
C PRO A 363 46.49 -4.77 12.68
N SER A 364 47.82 -4.70 12.61
CA SER A 364 48.58 -5.09 11.42
C SER A 364 48.31 -6.54 11.04
N VAL A 365 48.25 -6.78 9.73
CA VAL A 365 47.85 -8.07 9.18
C VAL A 365 48.95 -9.10 9.46
N SER A 366 48.58 -10.25 10.03
CA SER A 366 49.52 -11.37 10.18
C SER A 366 49.92 -11.92 8.81
N GLU A 367 51.14 -12.45 8.65
CA GLU A 367 51.58 -13.07 7.39
C GLU A 367 50.65 -14.22 6.94
N ALA A 368 49.98 -14.90 7.87
CA ALA A 368 49.04 -15.96 7.58
C ALA A 368 47.70 -15.46 7.00
N ASP A 369 47.22 -14.30 7.47
CA ASP A 369 45.92 -13.73 7.07
C ASP A 369 46.03 -12.75 5.89
N PHE A 370 47.27 -12.43 5.47
CA PHE A 370 47.58 -11.46 4.44
C PHE A 370 46.88 -11.72 3.09
N PRO A 371 46.86 -12.96 2.53
CA PRO A 371 46.21 -13.21 1.25
C PRO A 371 44.70 -12.90 1.27
N GLU A 372 44.04 -13.13 2.40
CA GLU A 372 42.60 -12.87 2.56
C GLU A 372 42.31 -11.37 2.68
N HIS A 373 43.14 -10.65 3.44
CA HIS A 373 43.04 -9.19 3.57
C HIS A 373 43.31 -8.49 2.24
N GLU A 374 44.33 -8.94 1.50
CA GLU A 374 44.66 -8.40 0.18
C GLU A 374 43.48 -8.59 -0.78
N LYS A 375 42.93 -9.81 -0.86
CA LYS A 375 41.77 -10.09 -1.72
C LYS A 375 40.55 -9.26 -1.34
N ALA A 376 40.25 -9.14 -0.04
CA ALA A 376 39.12 -8.33 0.43
C ALA A 376 39.29 -6.86 0.06
N PHE A 377 40.50 -6.32 0.18
CA PHE A 377 40.80 -4.93 -0.12
C PHE A 377 40.76 -4.62 -1.62
N VAL A 378 41.24 -5.53 -2.49
CA VAL A 378 41.08 -5.37 -3.95
C VAL A 378 39.60 -5.27 -4.35
N GLN A 379 38.73 -6.04 -3.69
CA GLN A 379 37.28 -6.00 -3.93
C GLN A 379 36.57 -4.84 -3.23
N PHE A 380 37.28 -4.12 -2.36
CA PHE A 380 36.71 -3.08 -1.52
C PHE A 380 36.57 -1.75 -2.25
N HIS A 381 37.49 -1.40 -3.15
CA HIS A 381 37.42 -0.17 -3.94
C HIS A 381 36.88 -0.42 -5.35
N ILE A 382 36.15 0.55 -5.90
CA ILE A 382 35.70 0.53 -7.30
C ILE A 382 36.91 0.63 -8.24
N THR A 383 37.83 1.53 -7.91
CA THR A 383 39.10 1.74 -8.61
C THR A 383 40.21 1.68 -7.57
N MET A 384 41.30 0.98 -7.87
CA MET A 384 42.44 0.90 -6.96
C MET A 384 42.96 2.31 -6.62
N PRO A 385 43.23 2.61 -5.34
CA PRO A 385 43.83 3.88 -4.95
C PRO A 385 45.16 4.13 -5.67
N GLU A 386 45.40 5.37 -6.09
CA GLU A 386 46.70 5.79 -6.59
C GLU A 386 47.72 5.79 -5.45
N GLY A 387 48.93 5.28 -5.70
CA GLY A 387 49.98 5.23 -4.69
C GLY A 387 50.79 3.93 -4.71
N PRO A 388 51.41 3.56 -3.58
CA PRO A 388 52.24 2.37 -3.49
C PRO A 388 51.43 1.08 -3.68
N SER A 389 52.14 -0.02 -3.96
CA SER A 389 51.49 -1.33 -4.14
C SER A 389 50.64 -1.71 -2.93
N LEU A 390 49.51 -2.38 -3.17
CA LEU A 390 48.59 -2.81 -2.12
C LEU A 390 49.28 -3.57 -0.99
N ARG A 391 50.29 -4.39 -1.32
CA ARG A 391 51.08 -5.10 -0.33
C ARG A 391 51.81 -4.18 0.63
N LEU A 392 52.41 -3.10 0.11
CA LEU A 392 53.04 -2.08 0.94
C LEU A 392 51.98 -1.37 1.80
N VAL A 393 50.85 -0.99 1.20
CA VAL A 393 49.75 -0.32 1.92
C VAL A 393 49.23 -1.17 3.07
N LEU A 394 49.08 -2.48 2.92
CA LEU A 394 48.51 -3.33 3.98
C LEU A 394 49.53 -3.74 5.06
N GLN A 395 50.82 -3.77 4.73
CA GLN A 395 51.90 -4.16 5.65
C GLN A 395 52.49 -2.97 6.42
N ASP A 396 52.62 -1.80 5.77
CA ASP A 396 53.21 -0.61 6.36
C ASP A 396 52.14 0.21 7.11
N PRO A 397 52.22 0.32 8.45
CA PRO A 397 51.27 1.11 9.24
C PRO A 397 51.17 2.57 8.79
N GLU A 398 52.26 3.14 8.29
CA GLU A 398 52.32 4.52 7.84
C GLU A 398 51.56 4.72 6.53
N GLU A 399 51.67 3.78 5.58
CA GLU A 399 50.89 3.81 4.34
C GLU A 399 49.40 3.53 4.58
N ARG A 400 49.06 2.65 5.54
CA ARG A 400 47.66 2.48 6.00
C ARG A 400 47.11 3.79 6.55
N ARG A 401 47.89 4.48 7.40
CA ARG A 401 47.51 5.75 8.01
C ARG A 401 47.27 6.83 6.96
N LYS A 402 48.16 6.95 5.96
CA LYS A 402 48.00 7.90 4.84
C LYS A 402 46.71 7.66 4.06
N LEU A 403 46.41 6.41 3.73
CA LEU A 403 45.16 6.07 3.04
C LEU A 403 43.93 6.30 3.92
N GLY A 404 44.01 5.96 5.21
CA GLY A 404 42.98 6.26 6.19
C GLY A 404 42.70 7.77 6.32
N LYS A 405 43.75 8.60 6.30
CA LYS A 405 43.66 10.07 6.27
C LYS A 405 42.93 10.59 5.04
N ALA A 406 43.22 10.04 3.86
CA ALA A 406 42.48 10.36 2.63
C ALA A 406 40.98 10.01 2.75
N HIS A 407 40.67 8.84 3.31
CA HIS A 407 39.28 8.43 3.54
C HIS A 407 38.58 9.35 4.56
N LEU A 408 39.23 9.74 5.67
CA LEU A 408 38.64 10.69 6.63
C LEU A 408 38.42 12.08 6.04
N LYS A 409 39.36 12.60 5.25
CA LYS A 409 39.18 13.86 4.52
C LYS A 409 37.92 13.81 3.64
N LYS A 410 37.75 12.71 2.89
CA LYS A 410 36.55 12.49 2.07
C LYS A 410 35.28 12.36 2.93
N ALA A 411 35.33 11.69 4.08
CA ALA A 411 34.20 11.59 5.01
C ALA A 411 33.79 12.96 5.56
N ILE A 412 34.74 13.80 5.97
CA ILE A 412 34.50 15.16 6.47
C ILE A 412 33.82 16.01 5.39
N MET A 413 34.41 16.08 4.19
CA MET A 413 33.85 16.87 3.07
C MET A 413 32.40 16.46 2.73
N ARG A 414 32.10 15.15 2.75
CA ARG A 414 30.75 14.64 2.46
C ARG A 414 29.75 14.94 3.56
N HIS A 415 30.16 14.92 4.83
CA HIS A 415 29.30 15.37 5.92
C HIS A 415 29.07 16.89 5.90
N GLU A 416 30.08 17.69 5.57
CA GLU A 416 29.91 19.14 5.38
C GLU A 416 28.91 19.43 4.26
N GLU A 417 28.97 18.69 3.15
CA GLU A 417 28.01 18.79 2.06
C GLU A 417 26.60 18.38 2.49
N ALA A 418 26.45 17.27 3.23
CA ALA A 418 25.17 16.85 3.81
C ALA A 418 24.57 17.94 4.72
N MET A 419 25.40 18.56 5.59
CA MET A 419 24.99 19.67 6.45
C MET A 419 24.65 20.93 5.65
N ARG A 420 25.37 21.21 4.56
CA ARG A 420 25.10 22.33 3.66
C ARG A 420 23.75 22.15 2.98
N ILE A 421 23.49 20.99 2.37
CA ILE A 421 22.21 20.66 1.72
C ILE A 421 21.06 20.74 2.74
N HIS A 422 21.24 20.16 3.92
CA HIS A 422 20.30 20.25 5.04
C HIS A 422 19.97 21.71 5.38
N SER A 423 20.98 22.57 5.49
CA SER A 423 20.82 23.98 5.86
C SER A 423 20.04 24.80 4.82
N LEU A 424 19.99 24.36 3.55
CA LEU A 424 19.25 25.05 2.49
C LEU A 424 17.74 24.80 2.55
N CYS A 425 17.29 23.67 3.10
CA CYS A 425 15.86 23.36 3.16
C CYS A 425 15.20 23.84 4.46
N LYS A 426 14.25 24.77 4.35
CA LYS A 426 13.51 25.34 5.50
C LYS A 426 12.85 24.29 6.38
N ILE A 427 12.34 23.22 5.77
CA ILE A 427 11.61 22.18 6.50
C ILE A 427 12.59 21.28 7.27
N LEU A 428 13.69 20.87 6.64
CA LEU A 428 14.71 20.06 7.30
C LEU A 428 15.35 20.78 8.49
N ARG A 429 15.56 22.11 8.40
CA ARG A 429 16.05 22.92 9.52
C ARG A 429 15.18 22.88 10.78
N LYS A 430 13.92 22.45 10.68
CA LYS A 430 13.03 22.29 11.85
C LYS A 430 13.18 20.91 12.50
N MET A 431 13.97 20.01 11.92
CA MET A 431 14.16 18.64 12.37
C MET A 431 15.47 18.51 13.15
N ASP A 432 15.41 18.80 14.45
CA ASP A 432 16.59 18.89 15.32
C ASP A 432 17.41 17.57 15.32
N ILE A 433 16.73 16.42 15.34
CA ILE A 433 17.37 15.09 15.36
C ILE A 433 18.31 14.90 14.16
N LEU A 434 17.90 15.30 12.95
CA LEU A 434 18.73 15.12 11.76
C LEU A 434 19.99 16.00 11.83
N GLN A 435 19.86 17.25 12.26
CA GLN A 435 21.00 18.14 12.47
C GLN A 435 21.96 17.58 13.52
N GLU A 436 21.44 16.99 14.60
CA GLU A 436 22.23 16.34 15.65
C GLU A 436 23.01 15.13 15.12
N VAL A 437 22.35 14.22 14.36
CA VAL A 437 23.03 13.06 13.74
C VAL A 437 24.19 13.54 12.86
N LEU A 438 23.93 14.48 11.95
CA LEU A 438 24.93 14.98 11.01
C LEU A 438 26.10 15.64 11.75
N SER A 439 25.80 16.47 12.75
CA SER A 439 26.82 17.16 13.54
C SER A 439 27.65 16.18 14.37
N PHE A 440 27.03 15.14 14.94
CA PHE A 440 27.72 14.09 15.69
C PHE A 440 28.65 13.28 14.78
N ALA A 441 28.15 12.81 13.63
CA ALA A 441 28.94 12.02 12.68
C ALA A 441 30.10 12.84 12.07
N HIS A 442 29.88 14.12 11.80
CA HIS A 442 30.91 15.06 11.36
C HIS A 442 32.00 15.24 12.44
N LYS A 443 31.61 15.55 13.68
CA LYS A 443 32.54 15.68 14.82
C LYS A 443 33.35 14.40 15.03
N ARG A 444 32.71 13.22 14.95
CA ARG A 444 33.39 11.93 15.05
C ARG A 444 34.47 11.76 13.98
N SER A 445 34.21 12.20 12.76
CA SER A 445 35.17 12.14 11.65
C SER A 445 36.32 13.13 11.85
N LEU A 446 36.04 14.36 12.31
CA LEU A 446 37.04 15.37 12.64
C LEU A 446 37.96 14.94 13.78
N SER A 447 37.40 14.46 14.90
CA SER A 447 38.18 13.96 16.03
C SER A 447 39.11 12.84 15.59
N LYS A 448 38.61 11.89 14.79
CA LYS A 448 39.44 10.80 14.25
C LYS A 448 40.55 11.30 13.32
N TYR A 449 40.26 12.31 12.50
CA TYR A 449 41.26 12.91 11.62
C TYR A 449 42.37 13.57 12.46
N SER A 450 42.01 14.35 13.48
CA SER A 450 42.97 14.99 14.39
C SER A 450 43.81 14.00 15.20
N GLU A 451 43.29 12.80 15.51
CA GLU A 451 44.05 11.74 16.18
C GLU A 451 45.21 11.19 15.31
N ILE A 452 45.00 11.15 13.99
CA ILE A 452 45.97 10.55 13.05
C ILE A 452 46.79 11.58 12.27
N ASP A 453 46.45 12.87 12.34
CA ASP A 453 47.14 13.97 11.69
C ASP A 453 48.34 14.41 12.54
N HIS A 454 49.54 14.33 11.99
CA HIS A 454 50.78 14.69 12.68
C HIS A 454 51.37 15.97 12.09
N GLU A 455 51.91 16.86 12.93
CA GLU A 455 52.50 18.14 12.49
C GLU A 455 53.67 17.96 11.51
N GLU A 456 54.28 16.77 11.49
CA GLU A 456 55.39 16.38 10.60
C GLU A 456 54.92 15.77 9.27
N ASP A 457 53.61 15.70 9.00
CA ASP A 457 53.06 15.21 7.73
C ASP A 457 53.25 16.24 6.59
N PHE A 458 54.46 16.32 6.02
CA PHE A 458 54.76 17.22 4.89
C PHE A 458 54.26 16.74 3.51
N PHE A 459 53.45 15.68 3.47
CA PHE A 459 52.90 15.12 2.22
C PHE A 459 51.47 15.60 1.97
N GLU A 460 51.14 15.82 0.70
CA GLU A 460 49.76 16.12 0.30
C GLU A 460 48.91 14.86 0.44
N THR A 461 47.80 14.95 1.19
CA THR A 461 46.87 13.83 1.33
C THR A 461 46.09 13.67 0.03
N GLY A 462 46.35 12.57 -0.70
CA GLY A 462 45.67 12.23 -1.95
C GLY A 462 44.15 11.99 -1.79
N ASP A 463 43.47 11.81 -2.91
CA ASP A 463 42.03 11.53 -2.93
C ASP A 463 41.74 10.05 -2.71
N ALA A 464 40.79 9.76 -1.80
CA ALA A 464 40.36 8.38 -1.54
C ALA A 464 39.42 7.86 -2.64
N SER A 465 39.77 6.70 -3.20
CA SER A 465 38.92 5.95 -4.13
C SER A 465 37.54 5.62 -3.54
N ASP A 466 36.55 5.51 -4.41
CA ASP A 466 35.20 5.10 -4.00
C ASP A 466 35.14 3.64 -3.57
N ILE A 467 34.30 3.38 -2.56
CA ILE A 467 34.07 2.06 -1.98
C ILE A 467 33.02 1.31 -2.81
N HIS A 468 33.29 0.05 -3.11
CA HIS A 468 32.38 -0.83 -3.83
C HIS A 468 31.16 -1.18 -2.96
N PRO A 469 29.93 -0.84 -3.39
CA PRO A 469 28.73 -1.15 -2.63
C PRO A 469 28.48 -2.66 -2.51
N LYS A 470 28.37 -3.20 -1.30
CA LYS A 470 28.05 -4.61 -1.06
C LYS A 470 27.08 -4.75 0.10
N THR A 471 26.13 -5.67 -0.02
CA THR A 471 25.21 -5.98 1.06
C THR A 471 25.10 -7.48 1.29
N ASN A 472 24.97 -7.86 2.55
CA ASN A 472 24.77 -9.23 3.00
C ASN A 472 23.30 -9.62 3.06
N GLN A 473 22.39 -8.65 3.11
CA GLN A 473 20.95 -8.89 3.11
C GLN A 473 20.30 -8.04 2.01
N ARG A 474 20.02 -8.68 0.87
CA ARG A 474 19.30 -8.02 -0.23
C ARG A 474 17.86 -7.70 0.19
N PRO A 475 17.38 -6.47 0.00
CA PRO A 475 15.98 -6.13 0.25
C PRO A 475 15.02 -6.95 -0.63
N GLU A 476 13.98 -7.52 -0.04
CA GLU A 476 12.91 -8.25 -0.72
C GLU A 476 11.63 -7.42 -0.82
N ILE A 477 10.87 -7.61 -1.90
CA ILE A 477 9.54 -7.01 -2.07
C ILE A 477 8.50 -8.03 -1.60
N LYS A 478 7.80 -7.75 -0.49
CA LYS A 478 6.82 -8.67 0.10
C LYS A 478 5.41 -8.30 -0.35
N SER A 479 4.86 -9.03 -1.31
CA SER A 479 3.50 -8.81 -1.82
C SER A 479 2.45 -8.91 -0.70
N PRO A 480 1.35 -8.13 -0.76
CA PRO A 480 0.28 -8.19 0.22
C PRO A 480 -0.35 -9.60 0.29
N ASN A 481 -0.58 -10.10 1.50
CA ASN A 481 -1.28 -11.37 1.71
C ASN A 481 -2.77 -11.12 1.99
N PHE A 482 -3.58 -11.14 0.94
CA PHE A 482 -5.04 -10.94 1.05
C PHE A 482 -5.78 -12.05 1.81
N SER A 483 -5.12 -13.18 2.11
CA SER A 483 -5.72 -14.29 2.86
C SER A 483 -5.54 -14.21 4.36
N GLN A 484 -4.74 -13.26 4.85
CA GLN A 484 -4.54 -13.05 6.29
C GLN A 484 -5.85 -12.64 6.98
N VAL A 485 -6.62 -11.75 6.36
CA VAL A 485 -7.92 -11.29 6.87
C VAL A 485 -9.03 -11.92 6.03
N LYS A 486 -9.71 -12.92 6.58
CA LYS A 486 -10.86 -13.54 5.91
C LYS A 486 -12.12 -12.75 6.25
N VAL A 487 -12.96 -12.53 5.25
CA VAL A 487 -14.22 -11.81 5.43
C VAL A 487 -15.38 -12.64 4.90
N THR A 488 -16.54 -12.53 5.54
CA THR A 488 -17.80 -13.09 5.04
C THR A 488 -18.52 -12.03 4.24
N ASP A 489 -19.17 -12.44 3.15
CA ASP A 489 -19.95 -11.55 2.31
C ASP A 489 -21.10 -10.91 3.10
N ILE A 490 -21.06 -9.57 3.27
CA ILE A 490 -22.09 -8.81 3.98
C ILE A 490 -23.48 -9.06 3.37
N PHE A 491 -23.55 -9.24 2.04
CA PHE A 491 -24.80 -9.46 1.32
C PHE A 491 -25.04 -10.94 0.99
N HIS A 492 -24.52 -11.84 1.82
CA HIS A 492 -24.67 -13.30 1.68
C HIS A 492 -26.14 -13.73 1.46
N ARG A 493 -27.11 -13.05 2.08
CA ARG A 493 -28.55 -13.31 1.94
C ARG A 493 -29.09 -13.17 0.50
N LEU A 494 -28.42 -12.42 -0.37
CA LEU A 494 -28.80 -12.34 -1.78
C LEU A 494 -28.59 -13.66 -2.53
N GLY A 495 -27.77 -14.55 -1.99
CA GLY A 495 -27.50 -15.87 -2.54
C GLY A 495 -26.07 -16.04 -3.07
N PRO A 496 -25.73 -17.26 -3.51
CA PRO A 496 -24.40 -17.61 -4.01
C PRO A 496 -23.97 -16.80 -5.25
N LEU A 497 -22.74 -16.28 -5.26
CA LEU A 497 -22.20 -15.48 -6.36
C LEU A 497 -22.15 -16.21 -7.72
N SER A 498 -22.14 -17.54 -7.72
CA SER A 498 -22.20 -18.35 -8.94
C SER A 498 -23.45 -18.05 -9.78
N VAL A 499 -24.55 -17.71 -9.11
CA VAL A 499 -25.84 -17.40 -9.74
C VAL A 499 -26.20 -15.93 -9.51
N PHE A 500 -26.19 -15.48 -8.25
CA PHE A 500 -26.64 -14.17 -7.81
C PHE A 500 -25.53 -13.12 -7.82
N SER A 501 -25.06 -12.81 -9.03
CA SER A 501 -24.06 -11.79 -9.32
C SER A 501 -24.68 -10.71 -10.22
N ALA A 502 -24.29 -9.45 -10.04
CA ALA A 502 -24.61 -8.35 -10.96
C ALA A 502 -24.13 -8.63 -12.38
N LYS A 503 -23.11 -9.47 -12.55
CA LYS A 503 -22.56 -9.82 -13.88
C LYS A 503 -23.48 -10.79 -14.64
N ASN A 504 -24.39 -11.46 -13.94
CA ASN A 504 -25.33 -12.41 -14.52
C ASN A 504 -26.67 -11.73 -14.79
N LYS A 505 -27.42 -12.24 -15.77
CA LYS A 505 -28.82 -11.87 -16.01
C LYS A 505 -29.70 -13.11 -15.87
N TRP A 506 -30.88 -12.92 -15.30
CA TRP A 506 -31.84 -13.98 -15.09
C TRP A 506 -33.23 -13.54 -15.54
N CYS A 507 -34.06 -14.52 -15.85
CA CYS A 507 -35.49 -14.29 -15.99
C CYS A 507 -36.11 -13.94 -14.63
N PRO A 508 -37.24 -13.21 -14.59
CA PRO A 508 -37.98 -12.96 -13.36
C PRO A 508 -38.23 -14.27 -12.61
N ALA A 509 -38.10 -14.23 -11.28
CA ALA A 509 -38.35 -15.40 -10.44
C ALA A 509 -39.77 -15.94 -10.70
N ARG A 510 -39.86 -17.25 -10.91
CA ARG A 510 -41.13 -17.94 -11.16
C ARG A 510 -41.47 -18.80 -9.96
N ARG A 511 -42.73 -18.75 -9.53
CA ARG A 511 -43.28 -19.69 -8.56
C ARG A 511 -44.13 -20.70 -9.29
N VAL A 512 -43.86 -21.97 -9.06
CA VAL A 512 -44.50 -23.10 -9.74
C VAL A 512 -45.02 -24.06 -8.69
N HIS A 513 -46.30 -24.44 -8.80
CA HIS A 513 -46.89 -25.45 -7.94
C HIS A 513 -46.74 -26.84 -8.57
N LEU A 514 -46.22 -27.81 -7.83
CA LEU A 514 -45.98 -29.18 -8.27
C LEU A 514 -46.80 -30.17 -7.46
N ALA A 515 -47.74 -30.83 -8.13
CA ALA A 515 -48.39 -32.02 -7.59
C ALA A 515 -47.52 -33.26 -7.82
N ARG A 516 -47.54 -34.19 -6.85
CA ARG A 516 -46.77 -35.43 -6.94
C ARG A 516 -47.51 -36.45 -7.81
N GLY A 517 -46.92 -36.82 -8.95
CA GLY A 517 -47.45 -37.89 -9.81
C GLY A 517 -47.01 -39.30 -9.38
N GLU A 518 -47.51 -40.32 -10.09
CA GLU A 518 -47.23 -41.75 -9.82
C GLU A 518 -45.72 -42.07 -9.84
N ASN A 519 -44.94 -41.39 -10.68
CA ASN A 519 -43.50 -41.54 -10.83
C ASN A 519 -42.69 -40.39 -10.16
N GLY A 520 -43.29 -39.67 -9.21
CA GLY A 520 -42.70 -38.50 -8.56
C GLY A 520 -42.89 -37.20 -9.36
N PHE A 521 -42.00 -36.23 -9.19
CA PHE A 521 -42.13 -34.90 -9.81
C PHE A 521 -41.64 -34.83 -11.27
N GLY A 522 -40.93 -35.85 -11.77
CA GLY A 522 -40.44 -35.88 -13.15
C GLY A 522 -39.32 -34.88 -13.46
N LEU A 523 -38.45 -34.60 -12.48
CA LEU A 523 -37.29 -33.71 -12.61
C LEU A 523 -36.02 -34.38 -12.09
N THR A 524 -34.86 -33.93 -12.57
CA THR A 524 -33.53 -34.36 -12.10
C THR A 524 -32.79 -33.15 -11.56
N LEU A 525 -32.21 -33.27 -10.36
CA LEU A 525 -31.48 -32.20 -9.69
C LEU A 525 -29.96 -32.44 -9.76
N ARG A 526 -29.18 -31.36 -9.82
CA ARG A 526 -27.71 -31.38 -9.84
C ARG A 526 -27.13 -30.17 -9.12
N GLY A 527 -25.93 -30.33 -8.57
CA GLY A 527 -25.18 -29.24 -7.93
C GLY A 527 -25.77 -28.84 -6.58
N ASP A 528 -25.10 -27.90 -5.92
CA ASP A 528 -25.42 -27.38 -4.60
C ASP A 528 -25.37 -25.85 -4.61
N SER A 529 -26.22 -25.21 -3.79
CA SER A 529 -26.19 -23.78 -3.47
C SER A 529 -25.98 -22.84 -4.70
N PRO A 530 -27.04 -22.57 -5.49
CA PRO A 530 -28.36 -23.20 -5.45
C PRO A 530 -28.43 -24.48 -6.30
N VAL A 531 -29.36 -25.37 -5.96
CA VAL A 531 -29.58 -26.63 -6.69
C VAL A 531 -30.18 -26.36 -8.07
N LEU A 532 -29.58 -26.95 -9.11
CA LEU A 532 -29.97 -26.81 -10.51
C LEU A 532 -30.91 -27.95 -10.94
N ILE A 533 -31.95 -27.62 -11.70
CA ILE A 533 -32.76 -28.59 -12.45
C ILE A 533 -32.01 -28.95 -13.74
N ALA A 534 -31.39 -30.13 -13.72
CA ALA A 534 -30.58 -30.66 -14.82
C ALA A 534 -31.39 -31.38 -15.91
N GLY A 535 -32.65 -31.70 -15.64
CA GLY A 535 -33.51 -32.33 -16.62
C GLY A 535 -34.97 -32.34 -16.17
N VAL A 536 -35.87 -32.21 -17.13
CA VAL A 536 -37.33 -32.26 -16.92
C VAL A 536 -37.90 -33.27 -17.91
N ILE A 537 -38.68 -34.23 -17.41
CA ILE A 537 -39.30 -35.27 -18.25
C ILE A 537 -40.42 -34.63 -19.09
N PRO A 538 -40.36 -34.71 -20.43
CA PRO A 538 -41.40 -34.16 -21.31
C PRO A 538 -42.78 -34.76 -20.98
N GLY A 539 -43.78 -33.89 -20.78
CA GLY A 539 -45.14 -34.31 -20.40
C GLY A 539 -45.28 -34.84 -18.97
N GLY A 540 -44.25 -34.75 -18.14
CA GLY A 540 -44.32 -35.05 -16.70
C GLY A 540 -44.78 -33.84 -15.88
N CYS A 541 -45.07 -34.06 -14.59
CA CYS A 541 -45.59 -33.03 -13.67
C CYS A 541 -44.76 -31.74 -13.65
N ALA A 542 -43.42 -31.86 -13.59
CA ALA A 542 -42.52 -30.71 -13.67
C ALA A 542 -42.61 -29.93 -14.99
N SER A 543 -42.76 -30.64 -16.12
CA SER A 543 -42.92 -30.02 -17.44
C SER A 543 -44.25 -29.28 -17.56
N GLU A 544 -45.33 -29.89 -17.09
CA GLU A 544 -46.68 -29.31 -17.14
C GLU A 544 -46.81 -28.09 -16.22
N ALA A 545 -46.15 -28.12 -15.06
CA ALA A 545 -46.08 -26.99 -14.15
C ALA A 545 -45.16 -25.86 -14.67
N GLY A 546 -44.38 -26.12 -15.73
CA GLY A 546 -43.58 -25.12 -16.43
C GLY A 546 -42.13 -24.98 -15.95
N LEU A 547 -41.61 -25.95 -15.18
CA LEU A 547 -40.17 -26.02 -14.88
C LEU A 547 -39.38 -26.39 -16.14
N LYS A 548 -38.15 -25.91 -16.22
CA LYS A 548 -37.26 -26.09 -17.37
C LYS A 548 -35.89 -26.56 -16.90
N GLU A 549 -35.21 -27.29 -17.76
CA GLU A 549 -33.77 -27.51 -17.60
C GLU A 549 -33.05 -26.16 -17.57
N GLY A 550 -32.11 -25.98 -16.64
CA GLY A 550 -31.43 -24.70 -16.42
C GLY A 550 -32.00 -23.85 -15.30
N ASP A 551 -33.15 -24.23 -14.72
CA ASP A 551 -33.75 -23.54 -13.58
C ASP A 551 -32.99 -23.83 -12.28
N TYR A 552 -32.65 -22.80 -11.52
CA TYR A 552 -32.12 -22.92 -10.16
C TYR A 552 -33.24 -22.79 -9.15
N ILE A 553 -33.30 -23.72 -8.20
CA ILE A 553 -34.26 -23.70 -7.10
C ILE A 553 -33.80 -22.67 -6.06
N VAL A 554 -34.65 -21.68 -5.80
CA VAL A 554 -34.38 -20.61 -4.82
C VAL A 554 -35.26 -20.71 -3.60
N SER A 555 -36.42 -21.35 -3.69
CA SER A 555 -37.25 -21.65 -2.52
C SER A 555 -38.07 -22.92 -2.74
N VAL A 556 -38.37 -23.62 -1.64
CA VAL A 556 -39.31 -24.74 -1.59
C VAL A 556 -40.32 -24.44 -0.50
N ASN A 557 -41.60 -24.38 -0.87
CA ASN A 557 -42.69 -23.79 -0.10
C ASN A 557 -42.34 -22.37 0.39
N SER A 558 -42.20 -22.20 1.70
CA SER A 558 -41.84 -20.93 2.34
C SER A 558 -40.38 -20.90 2.83
N GLU A 559 -39.58 -21.92 2.50
CA GLU A 559 -38.18 -22.04 2.93
C GLU A 559 -37.22 -21.58 1.83
N ASP A 560 -36.31 -20.66 2.17
CA ASP A 560 -35.27 -20.18 1.27
C ASP A 560 -34.24 -21.29 1.05
N CYS A 561 -34.04 -21.66 -0.22
CA CYS A 561 -33.19 -22.78 -0.62
C CYS A 561 -31.95 -22.34 -1.40
N LYS A 562 -31.69 -21.03 -1.51
CA LYS A 562 -30.54 -20.48 -2.26
C LYS A 562 -29.20 -21.08 -1.82
N TRP A 563 -29.05 -21.37 -0.54
CA TRP A 563 -27.83 -21.93 0.06
C TRP A 563 -27.95 -23.42 0.42
N SER A 564 -29.13 -24.02 0.27
CA SER A 564 -29.35 -25.43 0.62
C SER A 564 -28.55 -26.38 -0.26
N LYS A 565 -28.10 -27.47 0.34
CA LYS A 565 -27.45 -28.57 -0.39
C LYS A 565 -28.48 -29.43 -1.11
N HIS A 566 -28.02 -30.20 -2.08
CA HIS A 566 -28.83 -31.15 -2.84
C HIS A 566 -29.69 -32.05 -1.94
N ALA A 567 -29.09 -32.63 -0.89
CA ALA A 567 -29.78 -33.55 0.02
C ALA A 567 -30.93 -32.86 0.78
N GLU A 568 -30.73 -31.61 1.21
CA GLU A 568 -31.72 -30.81 1.94
C GLU A 568 -32.90 -30.46 1.03
N VAL A 569 -32.64 -29.99 -0.19
CA VAL A 569 -33.69 -29.71 -1.18
C VAL A 569 -34.47 -30.98 -1.52
N VAL A 570 -33.80 -32.11 -1.72
CA VAL A 570 -34.47 -33.40 -1.96
C VAL A 570 -35.33 -33.82 -0.77
N GLN A 571 -34.88 -33.58 0.47
CA GLN A 571 -35.66 -33.86 1.66
C GLN A 571 -36.91 -32.98 1.73
N LEU A 572 -36.77 -31.68 1.47
CA LEU A 572 -37.89 -30.73 1.44
C LEU A 572 -38.93 -31.10 0.39
N LEU A 573 -38.50 -31.55 -0.79
CA LEU A 573 -39.40 -32.05 -1.84
C LEU A 573 -40.08 -33.37 -1.46
N LYS A 574 -39.41 -34.22 -0.67
CA LYS A 574 -39.97 -35.52 -0.22
C LYS A 574 -40.93 -35.39 0.96
N SER A 575 -40.77 -34.40 1.82
CA SER A 575 -41.60 -34.16 3.01
C SER A 575 -42.98 -33.56 2.71
N VAL A 576 -43.33 -33.44 1.42
CA VAL A 576 -44.55 -32.82 0.94
C VAL A 576 -45.71 -33.84 0.98
N GLY A 577 -46.85 -33.41 1.52
CA GLY A 577 -48.09 -34.20 1.57
C GLY A 577 -48.83 -34.24 0.22
N GLU A 578 -50.11 -34.63 0.25
CA GLU A 578 -50.93 -34.72 -0.98
C GLU A 578 -51.22 -33.36 -1.64
N GLU A 579 -51.02 -32.24 -0.92
CA GLU A 579 -51.30 -30.88 -1.39
C GLU A 579 -50.27 -30.33 -2.39
N GLY A 580 -49.18 -31.05 -2.68
CA GLY A 580 -48.14 -30.60 -3.61
C GLY A 580 -47.17 -29.56 -3.00
N VAL A 581 -46.19 -29.13 -3.80
CA VAL A 581 -45.08 -28.27 -3.35
C VAL A 581 -44.96 -27.03 -4.22
N ASP A 582 -44.84 -25.86 -3.60
CA ASP A 582 -44.52 -24.63 -4.31
C ASP A 582 -43.00 -24.52 -4.47
N ILE A 583 -42.51 -24.38 -5.68
CA ILE A 583 -41.09 -24.16 -5.96
C ILE A 583 -40.89 -22.76 -6.55
N GLY A 584 -40.03 -21.98 -5.92
CA GLY A 584 -39.46 -20.77 -6.50
C GLY A 584 -38.23 -21.13 -7.34
N VAL A 585 -38.19 -20.68 -8.58
CA VAL A 585 -37.04 -20.87 -9.48
C VAL A 585 -36.60 -19.60 -10.19
N VAL A 586 -35.30 -19.52 -10.50
CA VAL A 586 -34.71 -18.51 -11.38
C VAL A 586 -33.94 -19.19 -12.51
N THR A 587 -34.02 -18.65 -13.73
CA THR A 587 -33.31 -19.20 -14.89
C THR A 587 -32.23 -18.22 -15.32
N LEU A 588 -30.97 -18.65 -15.37
CA LEU A 588 -29.90 -17.83 -15.94
C LEU A 588 -30.10 -17.70 -17.45
N GLN A 589 -30.01 -16.48 -17.96
CA GLN A 589 -30.00 -16.24 -19.40
C GLN A 589 -28.62 -16.62 -19.95
N SER A 590 -28.57 -17.69 -20.73
CA SER A 590 -27.34 -18.07 -21.44
C SER A 590 -26.99 -17.02 -22.48
N SER A 591 -25.76 -16.52 -22.46
CA SER A 591 -25.19 -15.64 -23.47
C SER A 591 -24.91 -16.41 -24.77
N ASN A 592 -25.93 -16.97 -25.43
CA ASN A 592 -25.77 -17.60 -26.74
C ASN A 592 -26.08 -16.57 -27.83
N GLY A 593 -25.04 -16.09 -28.53
CA GLY A 593 -25.18 -15.49 -29.85
C GLY A 593 -24.69 -14.05 -30.07
N GLN A 594 -23.59 -13.60 -29.46
CA GLN A 594 -22.80 -12.51 -30.06
C GLN A 594 -21.46 -13.06 -30.54
N THR A 595 -21.37 -13.28 -31.85
CA THR A 595 -20.11 -13.18 -32.59
C THR A 595 -19.42 -11.89 -32.16
N GLU A 596 -18.18 -12.00 -31.69
CA GLU A 596 -17.31 -10.86 -31.41
C GLU A 596 -17.34 -9.86 -32.59
N PRO A 597 -17.79 -8.62 -32.39
CA PRO A 597 -17.40 -7.55 -33.28
C PRO A 597 -15.97 -7.18 -32.90
N SER A 598 -15.08 -7.34 -33.88
CA SER A 598 -13.73 -6.80 -33.93
C SER A 598 -13.49 -5.56 -33.06
N CYS A 599 -12.49 -5.67 -32.20
CA CYS A 599 -11.84 -4.66 -31.38
C CYS A 599 -12.10 -3.18 -31.75
N TRP A 600 -12.65 -2.44 -30.78
CA TRP A 600 -12.31 -1.04 -30.55
C TRP A 600 -11.48 -0.96 -29.25
N PRO A 601 -10.31 -0.31 -29.25
CA PRO A 601 -9.42 -0.29 -28.10
C PRO A 601 -9.92 0.73 -27.08
N GLY A 602 -10.54 0.27 -26.00
CA GLY A 602 -10.90 1.16 -24.89
C GLY A 602 -12.03 0.65 -24.00
N SER A 603 -11.88 -0.54 -23.39
CA SER A 603 -12.72 -0.99 -22.25
C SER A 603 -12.42 -2.42 -21.77
N GLN A 604 -11.20 -2.93 -21.89
CA GLN A 604 -10.80 -4.14 -21.15
C GLN A 604 -10.11 -3.75 -19.84
N LEU A 605 -10.93 -3.36 -18.86
CA LEU A 605 -10.56 -3.40 -17.44
C LEU A 605 -10.98 -4.77 -16.90
N GLY A 606 -10.23 -5.80 -17.27
CA GLY A 606 -10.28 -7.10 -16.62
C GLY A 606 -9.09 -7.21 -15.67
N PHE A 607 -9.33 -7.39 -14.36
CA PHE A 607 -8.25 -7.69 -13.44
C PHE A 607 -7.60 -9.05 -13.80
N PRO A 608 -6.33 -9.30 -13.48
CA PRO A 608 -5.79 -10.65 -13.51
C PRO A 608 -6.57 -11.57 -12.53
N PRO A 609 -6.80 -12.86 -12.86
CA PRO A 609 -7.63 -13.78 -12.05
C PRO A 609 -7.22 -13.86 -10.57
N GLU A 610 -5.91 -13.77 -10.30
CA GLU A 610 -5.31 -13.79 -8.96
C GLU A 610 -5.57 -12.51 -8.15
N ALA A 611 -5.88 -11.38 -8.81
CA ALA A 611 -6.30 -10.13 -8.18
C ALA A 611 -7.82 -10.02 -8.00
N GLN A 612 -8.59 -10.90 -8.65
CA GLN A 612 -10.05 -10.97 -8.51
C GLN A 612 -10.45 -11.85 -7.35
N GLN A 613 -9.90 -13.07 -7.23
CA GLN A 613 -10.37 -14.03 -6.23
C GLN A 613 -9.36 -14.15 -5.10
N PRO A 614 -9.75 -13.88 -3.83
CA PRO A 614 -8.86 -14.16 -2.73
C PRO A 614 -8.62 -15.68 -2.62
N PRO A 615 -7.38 -16.16 -2.48
CA PRO A 615 -7.03 -17.59 -2.52
C PRO A 615 -7.82 -18.48 -1.53
N TRP A 616 -8.27 -17.91 -0.40
CA TRP A 616 -9.10 -18.62 0.56
C TRP A 616 -10.52 -18.94 0.07
N PHE A 617 -11.01 -18.25 -0.96
CA PHE A 617 -12.34 -18.49 -1.55
C PHE A 617 -12.42 -19.87 -2.22
N LEU A 618 -11.32 -20.33 -2.81
CA LEU A 618 -11.20 -21.70 -3.31
C LEU A 618 -11.14 -22.71 -2.15
N ALA A 619 -10.51 -22.34 -1.03
CA ALA A 619 -10.44 -23.22 0.15
C ALA A 619 -11.79 -23.33 0.90
N SER A 620 -12.64 -22.31 0.90
CA SER A 620 -14.00 -22.44 1.46
C SER A 620 -14.93 -23.27 0.56
N LEU A 621 -14.75 -23.20 -0.77
CA LEU A 621 -15.40 -24.06 -1.74
C LEU A 621 -14.87 -25.52 -1.75
N LEU A 622 -13.64 -25.74 -1.26
CA LEU A 622 -13.04 -27.08 -1.14
C LEU A 622 -13.20 -27.67 0.28
N SER A 623 -13.36 -26.86 1.32
CA SER A 623 -13.70 -27.31 2.67
C SER A 623 -15.11 -27.92 2.73
N THR A 624 -16.00 -27.54 1.80
CA THR A 624 -17.28 -28.22 1.56
C THR A 624 -17.14 -29.53 0.77
N ARG A 625 -15.94 -29.90 0.30
CA ARG A 625 -15.66 -31.17 -0.41
C ARG A 625 -14.96 -32.24 0.43
N SER A 626 -14.62 -31.99 1.69
CA SER A 626 -14.03 -32.99 2.58
C SER A 626 -14.81 -33.09 3.88
N GLY A 627 -15.93 -33.80 3.83
CA GLY A 627 -16.79 -34.09 4.97
C GLY A 627 -18.10 -34.73 4.49
N GLY A 628 -18.03 -36.01 4.12
CA GLY A 628 -19.16 -36.81 3.64
C GLY A 628 -18.77 -37.66 2.44
#